data_AF-A0A2N5TTG8-F1
#
_entry.id   AF-A0A2N5TTG8-F1
#
_cell.length_a   1.000
_cell.length_b   1.000
_cell.length_c   1.000
_cell.angle_alpha   90.00
_cell.angle_beta   90.00
_cell.angle_gamma   90.00
#
_symmetry.space_group_name_H-M   'P 1'
#
loop_
_entity.id
_entity.type
_entity.pdbx_description
1 polymer ?
#
loop_
_entity_poly.entity_id
_entity_poly.type
_entity_poly.pdbx_seq_one_letter_code
_entity_poly.pdbx_strand_id
1 'polypeptide(L)'
;MVYFVDLIILSLSFFTLSLSSSIRKRADRLQVRPHPIKLKATPDLPSSPAPAPSYSPACRSVPVRREWRALSYDEQADYIRSVKCLARLPSKLLGPSYRRWDDFEYVHCEMRGRVHARALFLPWHRWFLVLYERALQDECNLKGTLPYWNWTLDYQNITQSPIWSSDPIIGFGSNGSFFGPGSDPDDLDAGVVTDGAFARFPIYYPDRLMLQRNFQLKAPWAVDGYYLGNQWYNPNNMDIVMSQPNYSAFIMHLEGNYQQPDGTVLPAPHSIIHTLLGGVRICHTISNSSETFYCHHVRIDQLWFLWQMQDPTNRLYQFMPVGGFPANLDEELDYMGLAPKIKIRDVMNPLVPPLCYNYQ
;
A
#
# COMPACT_ATOMS: atom_id res chain seq x y z
N MET A 1 -62.19 -24.17 7.48
CA MET A 1 -62.18 -23.21 8.61
C MET A 1 -60.77 -22.66 8.71
N VAL A 2 -60.64 -21.37 8.42
CA VAL A 2 -59.57 -20.34 8.57
C VAL A 2 -58.14 -20.74 9.02
N TYR A 3 -57.17 -20.10 8.35
CA TYR A 3 -55.71 -20.04 8.55
C TYR A 3 -55.25 -19.29 9.83
N PHE A 4 -53.95 -19.45 10.15
CA PHE A 4 -52.93 -18.41 10.50
C PHE A 4 -52.33 -18.30 11.94
N VAL A 5 -50.99 -18.19 11.93
CA VAL A 5 -50.02 -17.46 12.82
C VAL A 5 -49.32 -18.14 14.01
N ASP A 6 -47.98 -18.17 13.86
CA ASP A 6 -46.84 -18.00 14.78
C ASP A 6 -47.03 -17.99 16.31
N LEU A 7 -46.16 -18.74 16.98
CA LEU A 7 -45.86 -18.61 18.41
C LEU A 7 -44.39 -18.96 18.71
N ILE A 8 -43.49 -17.98 18.60
CA ILE A 8 -42.23 -17.94 19.39
C ILE A 8 -42.00 -16.50 19.86
N ILE A 9 -42.50 -16.21 21.07
CA ILE A 9 -42.04 -15.11 21.93
C ILE A 9 -41.80 -15.76 23.30
N LEU A 10 -40.54 -15.84 23.73
CA LEU A 10 -40.16 -15.93 25.15
C LEU A 10 -38.69 -15.58 25.31
N SER A 11 -38.43 -14.69 26.28
CA SER A 11 -37.14 -14.28 26.86
C SER A 11 -36.40 -13.04 26.28
N LEU A 12 -37.11 -11.91 26.23
CA LEU A 12 -36.50 -10.59 26.43
C LEU A 12 -36.84 -10.14 27.86
N SER A 13 -36.00 -10.48 28.85
CA SER A 13 -36.01 -9.91 30.19
C SER A 13 -34.81 -10.45 30.95
N PHE A 14 -33.71 -9.69 30.99
CA PHE A 14 -32.66 -9.64 32.04
C PHE A 14 -31.45 -8.99 31.39
N PHE A 15 -31.39 -7.65 31.37
CA PHE A 15 -30.15 -6.83 31.42
C PHE A 15 -30.52 -5.34 31.30
N THR A 16 -31.40 -4.86 32.16
CA THR A 16 -31.61 -3.43 32.41
C THR A 16 -31.54 -3.20 33.91
N LEU A 17 -30.32 -3.19 34.47
CA LEU A 17 -30.01 -2.64 35.81
C LEU A 17 -28.50 -2.66 36.05
N SER A 18 -27.71 -1.93 35.26
CA SER A 18 -26.34 -1.50 35.68
C SER A 18 -25.76 -0.36 34.81
N LEU A 19 -26.56 0.62 34.40
CA LEU A 19 -26.06 1.85 33.79
C LEU A 19 -26.84 3.06 34.31
N SER A 20 -26.58 3.47 35.55
CA SER A 20 -27.10 4.76 36.06
C SER A 20 -26.16 5.47 37.06
N SER A 21 -25.14 4.80 37.61
CA SER A 21 -24.27 5.42 38.62
C SER A 21 -22.94 5.97 38.11
N SER A 22 -22.49 5.63 36.90
CA SER A 22 -21.16 6.06 36.39
C SER A 22 -21.19 7.34 35.52
N ILE A 23 -22.36 7.74 35.00
CA ILE A 23 -22.48 8.86 34.07
C ILE A 23 -22.54 10.23 34.79
N ARG A 24 -22.82 10.28 36.11
CA ARG A 24 -22.94 11.54 36.86
C ARG A 24 -21.65 12.11 37.47
N LYS A 25 -20.49 11.45 37.35
CA LYS A 25 -19.24 11.93 38.00
C LYS A 25 -18.16 12.49 37.06
N ARG A 26 -18.41 12.61 35.75
CA ARG A 26 -17.41 13.13 34.79
C ARG A 26 -17.78 14.43 34.07
N ALA A 27 -18.93 15.02 34.37
CA ALA A 27 -19.41 16.24 33.71
C ALA A 27 -18.95 17.56 34.39
N ASP A 28 -18.34 17.51 35.58
CA ASP A 28 -18.08 18.70 36.41
C ASP A 28 -16.61 19.17 36.43
N ARG A 29 -15.80 18.80 35.43
CA ARG A 29 -14.37 19.18 35.44
C ARG A 29 -13.78 19.68 34.13
N LEU A 30 -14.59 20.33 33.29
CA LEU A 30 -14.11 21.09 32.12
C LEU A 30 -14.90 22.40 31.98
N GLN A 31 -14.71 23.33 32.93
CA GLN A 31 -14.96 24.75 32.69
C GLN A 31 -13.64 25.41 32.29
N VAL A 32 -13.39 25.50 30.98
CA VAL A 32 -12.32 26.34 30.43
C VAL A 32 -12.88 27.76 30.30
N ARG A 33 -12.33 28.70 31.07
CA ARG A 33 -12.64 30.13 30.93
C ARG A 33 -12.03 30.66 29.62
N PRO A 34 -12.73 31.49 28.84
CA PRO A 34 -12.14 32.11 27.66
C PRO A 34 -11.15 33.20 28.09
N HIS A 35 -9.89 33.06 27.71
CA HIS A 35 -8.92 34.15 27.73
C HIS A 35 -8.92 34.84 26.35
N PRO A 36 -8.98 36.17 26.28
CA PRO A 36 -8.91 36.87 25.01
C PRO A 36 -7.47 36.81 24.48
N ILE A 37 -7.25 36.07 23.41
CA ILE A 37 -5.98 36.08 22.68
C ILE A 37 -5.89 37.41 21.93
N LYS A 38 -5.00 38.30 22.38
CA LYS A 38 -4.60 39.48 21.60
C LYS A 38 -3.75 39.01 20.42
N LEU A 39 -4.30 39.10 19.22
CA LEU A 39 -3.55 38.98 17.97
C LEU A 39 -2.45 40.06 17.93
N LYS A 40 -1.19 39.61 17.91
CA LYS A 40 -0.04 40.49 17.62
C LYS A 40 0.12 40.54 16.10
N ALA A 41 0.20 41.74 15.55
CA ALA A 41 0.45 41.98 14.14
C ALA A 41 1.78 41.34 13.71
N THR A 42 1.75 40.62 12.59
CA THR A 42 2.92 40.08 11.88
C THR A 42 3.67 41.21 11.17
N PRO A 43 5.02 41.24 11.21
CA PRO A 43 5.79 42.18 10.39
C PRO A 43 5.78 41.74 8.92
N ASP A 44 5.66 42.71 8.02
CA ASP A 44 5.62 42.52 6.57
C ASP A 44 6.88 41.82 6.04
N LEU A 45 6.68 40.72 5.31
CA LEU A 45 7.71 40.05 4.52
C LEU A 45 7.82 40.74 3.14
N PRO A 46 9.04 41.02 2.65
CA PRO A 46 9.21 41.63 1.34
C PRO A 46 8.71 40.72 0.22
N SER A 47 7.77 41.24 -0.55
CA SER A 47 7.21 40.64 -1.75
C SER A 47 8.20 40.70 -2.91
N SER A 48 8.92 39.61 -3.14
CA SER A 48 9.50 39.35 -4.46
C SER A 48 9.33 37.86 -4.76
N PRO A 49 8.55 37.48 -5.79
CA PRO A 49 8.43 36.07 -6.16
C PRO A 49 9.79 35.59 -6.66
N ALA A 50 10.32 34.55 -6.02
CA ALA A 50 11.47 33.84 -6.55
C ALA A 50 11.16 33.38 -7.99
N PRO A 51 12.11 33.48 -8.93
CA PRO A 51 11.87 33.02 -10.29
C PRO A 51 11.53 31.54 -10.28
N ALA A 52 10.40 31.18 -10.89
CA ALA A 52 9.99 29.80 -11.03
C ALA A 52 11.11 29.00 -11.73
N PRO A 53 11.48 27.81 -11.22
CA PRO A 53 12.48 26.99 -11.87
C PRO A 53 12.02 26.67 -13.30
N SER A 54 12.86 26.95 -14.29
CA SER A 54 12.61 26.59 -15.68
C SER A 54 12.63 25.07 -15.79
N TYR A 55 11.45 24.44 -15.78
CA TYR A 55 11.33 23.02 -16.09
C TYR A 55 11.70 22.84 -17.56
N SER A 56 12.85 22.21 -17.81
CA SER A 56 13.13 21.66 -19.13
C SER A 56 12.02 20.65 -19.46
N PRO A 57 11.37 20.73 -20.63
CA PRO A 57 10.27 19.83 -20.98
C PRO A 57 10.73 18.39 -21.25
N ALA A 58 12.03 18.14 -21.29
CA ALA A 58 12.62 16.82 -21.52
C ALA A 58 13.27 16.26 -20.26
N CYS A 59 13.11 14.95 -20.05
CA CYS A 59 13.81 14.22 -18.99
C CYS A 59 15.32 14.30 -19.17
N ARG A 60 16.04 14.67 -18.11
CA ARG A 60 17.51 14.67 -18.10
C ARG A 60 18.08 13.26 -18.25
N SER A 61 17.41 12.28 -17.65
CA SER A 61 17.70 10.85 -17.70
C SER A 61 16.41 10.08 -17.47
N VAL A 62 16.33 8.85 -17.98
CA VAL A 62 15.20 7.94 -17.76
C VAL A 62 15.76 6.64 -17.16
N PRO A 63 15.95 6.57 -15.83
CA PRO A 63 16.43 5.37 -15.20
C PRO A 63 15.37 4.26 -15.30
N VAL A 64 15.82 3.02 -15.20
CA VAL A 64 15.03 1.85 -15.54
C VAL A 64 14.82 0.99 -14.30
N ARG A 65 13.56 0.81 -13.91
CA ARG A 65 13.16 -0.13 -12.86
C ARG A 65 13.25 -1.55 -13.42
N ARG A 66 13.97 -2.42 -12.72
CA ARG A 66 14.30 -3.79 -13.16
C ARG A 66 13.72 -4.83 -12.21
N GLU A 67 13.48 -6.01 -12.76
CA GLU A 67 13.04 -7.16 -11.98
C GLU A 67 14.09 -7.56 -10.95
N TRP A 68 13.67 -8.02 -9.78
CA TRP A 68 14.55 -8.42 -8.68
C TRP A 68 15.68 -9.38 -9.09
N ARG A 69 15.41 -10.38 -9.95
CA ARG A 69 16.41 -11.35 -10.44
C ARG A 69 17.40 -10.75 -11.44
N ALA A 70 17.05 -9.64 -12.07
CA ALA A 70 17.92 -8.96 -13.02
C ALA A 70 18.94 -8.03 -12.34
N LEU A 71 18.76 -7.76 -11.04
CA LEU A 71 19.74 -7.04 -10.24
C LEU A 71 20.92 -7.93 -9.87
N SER A 72 22.12 -7.34 -9.85
CA SER A 72 23.29 -7.94 -9.22
C SER A 72 23.13 -8.01 -7.70
N TYR A 73 23.93 -8.86 -7.05
CA TYR A 73 23.96 -8.97 -5.60
C TYR A 73 24.17 -7.60 -4.91
N ASP A 74 25.09 -6.78 -5.44
CA ASP A 74 25.39 -5.46 -4.88
C ASP A 74 24.22 -4.48 -5.03
N GLU A 75 23.48 -4.55 -6.14
CA GLU A 75 22.29 -3.71 -6.35
C GLU A 75 21.13 -4.13 -5.43
N GLN A 76 20.94 -5.44 -5.23
CA GLN A 76 19.98 -5.97 -4.27
C GLN A 76 20.35 -5.54 -2.84
N ALA A 77 21.64 -5.63 -2.49
CA ALA A 77 22.17 -5.22 -1.20
C ALA A 77 22.00 -3.70 -0.98
N ASP A 78 22.25 -2.87 -2.01
CA ASP A 78 22.10 -1.42 -1.92
C ASP A 78 20.65 -0.99 -1.68
N TYR A 79 19.69 -1.66 -2.32
CA TYR A 79 18.27 -1.46 -2.07
C TYR A 79 17.91 -1.77 -0.61
N ILE A 80 18.24 -2.97 -0.12
CA ILE A 80 17.91 -3.39 1.25
C ILE A 80 18.62 -2.55 2.31
N ARG A 81 19.88 -2.16 2.06
CA ARG A 81 20.63 -1.22 2.90
C ARG A 81 19.89 0.12 3.01
N SER A 82 19.40 0.64 1.89
CA SER A 82 18.69 1.93 1.83
C SER A 82 17.35 1.87 2.57
N VAL A 83 16.59 0.79 2.38
CA VAL A 83 15.37 0.47 3.13
C VAL A 83 15.62 0.51 4.64
N LYS A 84 16.64 -0.24 5.11
CA LYS A 84 17.01 -0.28 6.54
C LYS A 84 17.52 1.06 7.07
N CYS A 85 18.13 1.88 6.22
CA CYS A 85 18.51 3.25 6.57
C CYS A 85 17.26 4.12 6.82
N LEU A 86 16.26 4.05 5.94
CA LEU A 86 15.01 4.81 6.11
C LEU A 86 14.26 4.38 7.38
N ALA A 87 14.35 3.10 7.74
CA ALA A 87 13.89 2.54 9.01
C ALA A 87 14.82 2.81 10.21
N ARG A 88 15.71 3.80 10.13
CA ARG A 88 16.51 4.33 11.25
C ARG A 88 16.46 5.85 11.36
N LEU A 89 16.11 6.53 10.27
CA LEU A 89 15.94 7.98 10.27
C LEU A 89 14.70 8.38 11.09
N PRO A 90 14.71 9.52 11.80
CA PRO A 90 13.58 9.98 12.60
C PRO A 90 12.42 10.41 11.70
N SER A 91 11.18 10.04 12.04
CA SER A 91 9.96 10.46 11.34
C SER A 91 9.87 11.98 11.14
N LYS A 92 9.34 12.40 9.98
CA LYS A 92 9.00 13.82 9.70
C LYS A 92 7.53 14.15 9.98
N LEU A 93 6.64 13.16 10.12
CA LEU A 93 5.20 13.37 10.29
C LEU A 93 4.66 12.99 11.68
N LEU A 94 5.15 11.90 12.26
CA LEU A 94 4.59 11.25 13.45
C LEU A 94 5.36 11.56 14.75
N GLY A 95 6.51 12.23 14.64
CA GLY A 95 7.35 12.60 15.79
C GLY A 95 8.39 11.55 16.18
N PRO A 96 9.15 11.78 17.27
CA PRO A 96 10.43 11.11 17.52
C PRO A 96 10.33 9.62 17.88
N SER A 97 9.14 9.13 18.22
CA SER A 97 8.90 7.71 18.53
C SER A 97 8.75 6.82 17.28
N TYR A 98 8.75 7.43 16.10
CA TYR A 98 8.56 6.82 14.79
C TYR A 98 9.72 7.16 13.85
N ARG A 99 9.80 6.42 12.75
CA ARG A 99 10.88 6.46 11.78
C ARG A 99 10.40 7.02 10.46
N ARG A 100 11.32 7.41 9.57
CA ARG A 100 10.96 7.85 8.21
C ARG A 100 10.23 6.80 7.41
N TRP A 101 10.56 5.53 7.61
CA TRP A 101 9.79 4.41 7.06
C TRP A 101 8.32 4.48 7.48
N ASP A 102 8.07 4.74 8.76
CA ASP A 102 6.73 4.72 9.34
C ASP A 102 5.85 5.88 8.84
N ASP A 103 6.45 6.97 8.34
CA ASP A 103 5.71 8.05 7.66
C ASP A 103 4.97 7.54 6.42
N PHE A 104 5.61 6.66 5.63
CA PHE A 104 5.01 6.07 4.43
C PHE A 104 3.90 5.09 4.80
N GLU A 105 4.14 4.23 5.79
CA GLU A 105 3.12 3.29 6.29
C GLU A 105 1.88 4.05 6.80
N TYR A 106 2.09 5.12 7.57
CA TYR A 106 1.02 5.97 8.07
C TYR A 106 0.19 6.58 6.94
N VAL A 107 0.85 7.22 5.97
CA VAL A 107 0.16 7.89 4.86
C VAL A 107 -0.64 6.89 4.03
N HIS A 108 -0.08 5.72 3.73
CA HIS A 108 -0.81 4.67 3.00
C HIS A 108 -2.04 4.20 3.78
N CYS A 109 -1.89 4.01 5.10
CA CYS A 109 -3.00 3.56 5.94
C CYS A 109 -4.13 4.55 6.05
N GLU A 110 -3.83 5.80 6.34
CA GLU A 110 -4.84 6.83 6.49
C GLU A 110 -5.52 7.16 5.16
N MET A 111 -4.80 7.02 4.03
CA MET A 111 -5.35 7.23 2.70
C MET A 111 -6.03 6.00 2.11
N ARG A 112 -5.92 4.80 2.72
CA ARG A 112 -6.37 3.52 2.15
C ARG A 112 -7.79 3.60 1.59
N GLY A 113 -8.74 4.07 2.39
CA GLY A 113 -10.16 4.18 2.01
C GLY A 113 -10.46 5.24 0.94
N ARG A 114 -9.50 6.11 0.64
CA ARG A 114 -9.57 7.16 -0.40
C ARG A 114 -8.88 6.77 -1.69
N VAL A 115 -7.99 5.79 -1.68
CA VAL A 115 -7.16 5.45 -2.85
C VAL A 115 -7.43 4.06 -3.39
N HIS A 116 -7.98 3.13 -2.60
CA HIS A 116 -8.34 1.78 -3.05
C HIS A 116 -9.80 1.67 -3.50
N ALA A 117 -10.07 0.77 -4.44
CA ALA A 117 -11.36 0.58 -5.10
C ALA A 117 -11.89 1.89 -5.74
N ARG A 118 -10.96 2.72 -6.22
CA ARG A 118 -11.22 4.05 -6.80
C ARG A 118 -10.30 4.31 -7.98
N ALA A 119 -10.66 5.30 -8.79
CA ALA A 119 -9.86 5.70 -9.95
C ALA A 119 -8.43 6.10 -9.54
N LEU A 120 -8.27 6.66 -8.33
CA LEU A 120 -7.00 7.12 -7.78
C LEU A 120 -5.98 6.02 -7.52
N PHE A 121 -6.37 4.74 -7.48
CA PHE A 121 -5.51 3.61 -7.10
C PHE A 121 -4.15 3.66 -7.82
N LEU A 122 -4.15 3.69 -9.15
CA LEU A 122 -2.93 3.64 -9.94
C LEU A 122 -2.08 4.94 -9.86
N PRO A 123 -2.61 6.15 -10.17
CA PRO A 123 -1.81 7.37 -10.14
C PRO A 123 -1.31 7.73 -8.74
N TRP A 124 -2.11 7.46 -7.69
CA TRP A 124 -1.69 7.74 -6.32
C TRP A 124 -0.49 6.86 -5.93
N HIS A 125 -0.56 5.54 -6.19
CA HIS A 125 0.54 4.61 -5.88
C HIS A 125 1.76 4.86 -6.76
N ARG A 126 1.60 5.20 -8.04
CA ARG A 126 2.71 5.56 -8.94
C ARG A 126 3.56 6.69 -8.36
N TRP A 127 2.93 7.78 -7.94
CA TRP A 127 3.67 8.90 -7.34
C TRP A 127 4.15 8.57 -5.93
N PHE A 128 3.40 7.79 -5.14
CA PHE A 128 3.86 7.31 -3.85
C PHE A 128 5.18 6.52 -3.95
N LEU A 129 5.33 5.66 -4.96
CA LEU A 129 6.57 4.95 -5.26
C LEU A 129 7.70 5.92 -5.61
N VAL A 130 7.44 6.98 -6.38
CA VAL A 130 8.44 8.01 -6.69
C VAL A 130 8.87 8.79 -5.44
N LEU A 131 7.94 9.13 -4.55
CA LEU A 131 8.26 9.77 -3.28
C LEU A 131 9.14 8.88 -2.41
N TYR A 132 8.84 7.58 -2.37
CA TYR A 132 9.62 6.60 -1.62
C TYR A 132 11.01 6.38 -2.23
N GLU A 133 11.10 6.23 -3.55
CA GLU A 133 12.36 6.13 -4.29
C GLU A 133 13.27 7.34 -4.03
N ARG A 134 12.72 8.55 -4.09
CA ARG A 134 13.45 9.79 -3.78
C ARG A 134 13.91 9.81 -2.33
N ALA A 135 13.08 9.41 -1.37
CA ALA A 135 13.52 9.34 0.03
C ALA A 135 14.70 8.36 0.22
N LEU A 136 14.68 7.22 -0.47
CA LEU A 136 15.81 6.28 -0.46
C LEU A 136 17.06 6.85 -1.12
N GLN A 137 16.93 7.57 -2.24
CA GLN A 137 18.05 8.17 -2.97
C GLN A 137 18.64 9.36 -2.20
N ASP A 138 17.82 10.31 -1.79
CA ASP A 138 18.22 11.58 -1.20
C ASP A 138 18.70 11.42 0.25
N GLU A 139 18.06 10.54 1.02
CA GLU A 139 18.28 10.44 2.47
C GLU A 139 19.08 9.19 2.86
N CYS A 140 19.10 8.18 1.98
CA CYS A 140 19.78 6.91 2.22
C CYS A 140 20.76 6.50 1.11
N ASN A 141 21.00 7.39 0.14
CA ASN A 141 22.01 7.25 -0.91
C ASN A 141 21.85 5.98 -1.77
N LEU A 142 20.61 5.54 -2.01
CA LEU A 142 20.31 4.51 -3.01
C LEU A 142 20.88 4.95 -4.37
N LYS A 143 21.65 4.09 -5.03
CA LYS A 143 22.26 4.39 -6.33
C LYS A 143 21.35 4.06 -7.51
N GLY A 144 20.55 3.02 -7.35
CA GLY A 144 19.61 2.55 -8.37
C GLY A 144 18.22 3.14 -8.26
N THR A 145 17.28 2.45 -8.88
CA THR A 145 15.83 2.66 -8.76
C THR A 145 15.20 1.60 -7.88
N LEU A 146 13.91 1.72 -7.60
CA LEU A 146 13.14 0.64 -7.00
C LEU A 146 13.14 -0.60 -7.92
N PRO A 147 13.43 -1.80 -7.39
CA PRO A 147 13.18 -3.04 -8.11
C PRO A 147 11.69 -3.37 -8.11
N TYR A 148 11.29 -4.27 -8.99
CA TYR A 148 9.99 -4.90 -8.92
C TYR A 148 10.08 -6.41 -8.73
N TRP A 149 9.08 -6.96 -8.04
CA TRP A 149 8.93 -8.39 -7.85
C TRP A 149 7.96 -8.94 -8.89
N ASN A 150 8.47 -9.69 -9.86
CA ASN A 150 7.62 -10.31 -10.86
C ASN A 150 7.09 -11.67 -10.39
N TRP A 151 6.04 -11.64 -9.58
CA TRP A 151 5.35 -12.83 -9.07
C TRP A 151 4.74 -13.74 -10.15
N THR A 152 4.53 -13.25 -11.39
CA THR A 152 4.01 -14.11 -12.48
C THR A 152 5.01 -15.16 -12.91
N LEU A 153 6.31 -14.95 -12.67
CA LEU A 153 7.36 -15.92 -12.97
C LEU A 153 7.36 -17.10 -11.98
N ASP A 154 6.82 -16.90 -10.78
CA ASP A 154 6.77 -17.92 -9.73
C ASP A 154 5.34 -18.44 -9.51
N TYR A 155 4.42 -18.26 -10.46
CA TYR A 155 3.00 -18.53 -10.22
C TYR A 155 2.68 -19.98 -9.80
N GLN A 156 3.52 -20.94 -10.21
CA GLN A 156 3.37 -22.35 -9.82
C GLN A 156 3.77 -22.57 -8.36
N ASN A 157 4.76 -21.85 -7.87
CA ASN A 157 5.24 -21.94 -6.50
C ASN A 157 5.85 -20.61 -6.03
N ILE A 158 4.99 -19.68 -5.61
CA ILE A 158 5.39 -18.32 -5.29
C ILE A 158 6.37 -18.24 -4.10
N THR A 159 6.38 -19.24 -3.23
CA THR A 159 7.29 -19.32 -2.08
C THR A 159 8.72 -19.69 -2.46
N GLN A 160 8.95 -20.14 -3.71
CA GLN A 160 10.28 -20.37 -4.28
C GLN A 160 10.84 -19.14 -5.01
N SER A 161 10.10 -18.03 -5.00
CA SER A 161 10.61 -16.78 -5.56
C SER A 161 11.93 -16.39 -4.89
N PRO A 162 12.97 -16.01 -5.64
CA PRO A 162 14.29 -15.70 -5.07
C PRO A 162 14.29 -14.47 -4.15
N ILE A 163 13.23 -13.66 -4.18
CA ILE A 163 13.04 -12.59 -3.20
C ILE A 163 12.97 -13.15 -1.77
N TRP A 164 12.47 -14.37 -1.58
CA TRP A 164 12.36 -15.07 -0.28
C TRP A 164 13.64 -15.75 0.18
N SER A 165 14.78 -15.47 -0.46
CA SER A 165 16.08 -15.98 -0.02
C SER A 165 16.30 -15.73 1.48
N SER A 166 16.95 -16.69 2.14
CA SER A 166 17.38 -16.57 3.53
C SER A 166 18.70 -15.81 3.68
N ASP A 167 19.30 -15.35 2.57
CA ASP A 167 20.52 -14.56 2.57
C ASP A 167 20.37 -13.29 3.46
N PRO A 168 21.27 -13.06 4.44
CA PRO A 168 21.12 -12.01 5.44
C PRO A 168 21.33 -10.58 4.90
N ILE A 169 21.75 -10.42 3.65
CA ILE A 169 22.03 -9.14 3.00
C ILE A 169 20.96 -8.84 1.95
N ILE A 170 20.64 -9.81 1.10
CA ILE A 170 19.76 -9.59 -0.06
C ILE A 170 18.37 -10.24 0.09
N GLY A 171 18.20 -11.16 1.03
CA GLY A 171 16.95 -11.91 1.17
C GLY A 171 15.85 -11.16 1.91
N PHE A 172 14.59 -11.30 1.49
CA PHE A 172 13.44 -10.78 2.25
C PHE A 172 13.02 -11.72 3.40
N GLY A 173 13.73 -12.84 3.56
CA GLY A 173 13.42 -13.89 4.51
C GLY A 173 12.35 -14.84 3.99
N SER A 174 12.31 -16.03 4.56
CA SER A 174 11.38 -17.10 4.21
C SER A 174 10.08 -17.00 5.03
N ASN A 175 9.37 -18.10 5.24
CA ASN A 175 8.13 -18.08 6.02
C ASN A 175 8.39 -17.74 7.50
N GLY A 176 7.38 -17.21 8.17
CA GLY A 176 7.42 -17.00 9.61
C GLY A 176 7.51 -18.32 10.36
N SER A 177 8.36 -18.39 11.39
CA SER A 177 8.63 -19.65 12.12
C SER A 177 8.41 -19.58 13.64
N PHE A 178 8.40 -18.38 14.22
CA PHE A 178 8.39 -18.19 15.67
C PHE A 178 7.09 -17.56 16.17
N PHE A 179 6.41 -18.27 17.07
CA PHE A 179 5.29 -17.77 17.87
C PHE A 179 5.77 -17.50 19.31
N GLY A 180 5.87 -16.24 19.73
CA GLY A 180 6.30 -15.82 21.06
C GLY A 180 5.79 -14.41 21.40
N PRO A 181 6.16 -13.82 22.55
CA PRO A 181 5.63 -12.51 22.94
C PRO A 181 5.86 -11.44 21.84
N GLY A 182 4.76 -10.92 21.27
CA GLY A 182 4.79 -9.97 20.15
C GLY A 182 4.74 -10.57 18.74
N SER A 183 4.67 -11.91 18.61
CA SER A 183 4.46 -12.59 17.33
C SER A 183 2.99 -12.65 16.93
N ASP A 184 2.07 -12.47 17.86
CA ASP A 184 0.65 -12.52 17.55
C ASP A 184 -0.22 -11.94 18.70
N PRO A 185 -0.31 -10.61 18.86
CA PRO A 185 -1.21 -10.03 19.86
C PRO A 185 -2.69 -10.24 19.52
N ASP A 186 -3.03 -10.62 18.28
CA ASP A 186 -4.39 -10.48 17.74
C ASP A 186 -4.92 -11.72 16.97
N ASP A 187 -4.26 -12.87 17.05
CA ASP A 187 -4.58 -14.13 16.34
C ASP A 187 -4.49 -14.02 14.79
N LEU A 188 -3.39 -13.45 14.31
CA LEU A 188 -3.01 -13.33 12.90
C LEU A 188 -2.65 -14.66 12.24
N ASP A 189 -2.38 -15.70 13.04
CA ASP A 189 -1.84 -16.98 12.59
C ASP A 189 -0.60 -16.77 11.70
N ALA A 190 0.42 -16.12 12.25
CA ALA A 190 1.69 -15.96 11.56
C ALA A 190 2.88 -15.97 12.51
N GLY A 191 4.04 -16.37 11.97
CA GLY A 191 5.29 -16.40 12.71
C GLY A 191 6.17 -15.20 12.39
N VAL A 192 7.07 -14.86 13.30
CA VAL A 192 8.13 -13.88 13.04
C VAL A 192 9.06 -14.40 11.94
N VAL A 193 9.45 -13.52 11.01
CA VAL A 193 10.50 -13.79 10.02
C VAL A 193 11.86 -13.81 10.72
N THR A 194 12.56 -14.94 10.65
CA THR A 194 13.80 -15.19 11.44
C THR A 194 15.07 -15.23 10.61
N ASP A 195 14.98 -15.15 9.29
CA ASP A 195 16.08 -15.23 8.34
C ASP A 195 15.99 -14.10 7.30
N GLY A 196 16.94 -14.08 6.36
CA GLY A 196 17.05 -13.00 5.40
C GLY A 196 17.50 -11.69 6.04
N ALA A 197 17.56 -10.65 5.22
CA ALA A 197 17.95 -9.32 5.65
C ALA A 197 16.93 -8.68 6.60
N PHE A 198 15.66 -9.08 6.56
CA PHE A 198 14.62 -8.57 7.44
C PHE A 198 14.34 -9.49 8.64
N ALA A 199 15.26 -10.39 8.98
CA ALA A 199 15.19 -11.20 10.19
C ALA A 199 14.93 -10.32 11.42
N ARG A 200 13.83 -10.60 12.14
CA ARG A 200 13.38 -9.86 13.34
C ARG A 200 13.30 -8.35 13.11
N PHE A 201 12.86 -7.94 11.92
CA PHE A 201 12.69 -6.52 11.60
C PHE A 201 11.51 -5.92 12.37
N PRO A 202 11.70 -4.84 13.14
CA PRO A 202 10.63 -4.26 13.93
C PRO A 202 9.73 -3.34 13.09
N ILE A 203 8.43 -3.52 13.25
CA ILE A 203 7.35 -2.67 12.74
C ILE A 203 6.88 -1.77 13.88
N TYR A 204 6.80 -0.46 13.63
CA TYR A 204 6.41 0.54 14.63
C TYR A 204 5.02 1.13 14.37
N TYR A 205 4.51 0.99 13.15
CA TYR A 205 3.21 1.46 12.70
C TYR A 205 2.52 0.36 11.86
N PRO A 206 1.20 0.15 11.99
CA PRO A 206 0.30 0.81 12.94
C PRO A 206 0.55 0.37 14.39
N ASP A 207 1.08 -0.84 14.55
CA ASP A 207 1.32 -1.48 15.84
C ASP A 207 2.80 -1.86 16.02
N ARG A 208 3.22 -2.03 17.27
CA ARG A 208 4.59 -2.43 17.62
C ARG A 208 4.71 -3.95 17.63
N LEU A 209 5.22 -4.51 16.53
CA LEU A 209 5.40 -5.95 16.34
C LEU A 209 6.68 -6.25 15.56
N MET A 210 7.06 -7.53 15.49
CA MET A 210 8.09 -7.97 14.55
C MET A 210 7.46 -8.35 13.22
N LEU A 211 8.16 -8.10 12.12
CA LEU A 211 7.77 -8.57 10.80
C LEU A 211 7.40 -10.05 10.86
N GLN A 212 6.19 -10.33 10.41
CA GLN A 212 5.58 -11.64 10.43
C GLN A 212 5.18 -12.05 9.03
N ARG A 213 5.10 -13.35 8.78
CA ARG A 213 4.69 -13.91 7.50
C ARG A 213 4.02 -15.25 7.70
N ASN A 214 3.02 -15.55 6.88
CA ASN A 214 2.44 -16.88 6.80
C ASN A 214 2.07 -17.21 5.35
N PHE A 215 2.86 -18.07 4.71
CA PHE A 215 2.55 -18.67 3.41
C PHE A 215 1.48 -19.78 3.52
N GLN A 216 0.38 -19.47 4.18
CA GLN A 216 -0.82 -20.30 4.23
C GLN A 216 -2.01 -19.39 3.93
N LEU A 217 -2.44 -19.44 2.68
CA LEU A 217 -3.67 -18.78 2.28
C LEU A 217 -4.85 -19.51 2.94
N LYS A 218 -5.75 -18.77 3.57
CA LYS A 218 -6.96 -19.30 4.21
C LYS A 218 -8.21 -19.06 3.38
N ALA A 219 -9.26 -19.82 3.66
CA ALA A 219 -10.59 -19.53 3.14
C ALA A 219 -11.02 -18.08 3.49
N PRO A 220 -11.80 -17.39 2.62
CA PRO A 220 -12.38 -17.90 1.38
C PRO A 220 -11.43 -17.87 0.17
N TRP A 221 -10.19 -17.40 0.33
CA TRP A 221 -9.24 -17.21 -0.78
C TRP A 221 -8.46 -18.48 -1.13
N ALA A 222 -8.32 -19.40 -0.18
CA ALA A 222 -7.83 -20.75 -0.46
C ALA A 222 -8.89 -21.53 -1.24
N VAL A 223 -8.59 -21.85 -2.50
CA VAL A 223 -9.47 -22.61 -3.39
C VAL A 223 -8.78 -23.93 -3.75
N ASP A 224 -9.52 -25.03 -3.64
CA ASP A 224 -9.01 -26.37 -3.95
C ASP A 224 -8.41 -26.44 -5.37
N GLY A 225 -7.24 -27.07 -5.47
CA GLY A 225 -6.51 -27.22 -6.74
C GLY A 225 -5.61 -26.02 -7.09
N TYR A 226 -5.66 -24.92 -6.33
CA TYR A 226 -4.81 -23.75 -6.54
C TYR A 226 -3.82 -23.53 -5.41
N TYR A 227 -2.57 -23.20 -5.75
CA TYR A 227 -1.52 -22.95 -4.77
C TYR A 227 -1.45 -21.45 -4.45
N LEU A 228 -1.74 -21.08 -3.20
CA LEU A 228 -1.66 -19.70 -2.68
C LEU A 228 -2.26 -18.66 -3.63
N GLY A 229 -3.44 -18.95 -4.17
CA GLY A 229 -4.18 -17.99 -5.00
C GLY A 229 -3.64 -17.80 -6.42
N ASN A 230 -2.82 -18.72 -6.93
CA ASN A 230 -2.21 -18.55 -8.25
C ASN A 230 -3.18 -18.43 -9.43
N GLN A 231 -4.45 -18.81 -9.30
CA GLN A 231 -5.48 -18.51 -10.29
C GLN A 231 -5.62 -17.01 -10.59
N TRP A 232 -5.28 -16.15 -9.63
CA TRP A 232 -5.39 -14.69 -9.76
C TRP A 232 -4.08 -14.03 -10.21
N TYR A 233 -3.03 -14.81 -10.49
CA TYR A 233 -1.76 -14.26 -10.98
C TYR A 233 -0.99 -15.16 -11.96
N ASN A 234 -1.64 -16.23 -12.44
CA ASN A 234 -1.13 -17.06 -13.52
C ASN A 234 -1.21 -16.33 -14.89
N PRO A 235 -0.56 -16.86 -15.94
CA PRO A 235 -0.58 -16.25 -17.27
C PRO A 235 -2.00 -16.00 -17.83
N ASN A 236 -2.93 -16.93 -17.64
CA ASN A 236 -4.31 -16.77 -18.10
C ASN A 236 -4.99 -15.55 -17.46
N ASN A 237 -4.81 -15.35 -16.15
CA ASN A 237 -5.36 -14.16 -15.50
C ASN A 237 -4.64 -12.88 -15.94
N MET A 238 -3.35 -12.93 -16.23
CA MET A 238 -2.64 -11.78 -16.78
C MET A 238 -3.20 -11.39 -18.15
N ASP A 239 -3.53 -12.35 -19.02
CA ASP A 239 -4.17 -12.05 -20.31
C ASP A 239 -5.54 -11.39 -20.13
N ILE A 240 -6.32 -11.84 -19.13
CA ILE A 240 -7.59 -11.19 -18.77
C ILE A 240 -7.35 -9.76 -18.32
N VAL A 241 -6.41 -9.51 -17.40
CA VAL A 241 -6.11 -8.15 -16.92
C VAL A 241 -5.63 -7.25 -18.06
N MET A 242 -4.71 -7.73 -18.90
CA MET A 242 -4.09 -6.94 -19.96
C MET A 242 -5.02 -6.69 -21.15
N SER A 243 -6.07 -7.49 -21.32
CA SER A 243 -7.08 -7.31 -22.38
C SER A 243 -8.22 -6.34 -22.01
N GLN A 244 -8.23 -5.81 -20.77
CA GLN A 244 -9.32 -4.94 -20.34
C GLN A 244 -9.43 -3.69 -21.23
N PRO A 245 -10.66 -3.34 -21.67
CA PRO A 245 -10.86 -2.38 -22.75
C PRO A 245 -10.67 -0.92 -22.31
N ASN A 246 -10.78 -0.65 -21.01
CA ASN A 246 -10.70 0.69 -20.46
C ASN A 246 -10.14 0.68 -19.03
N TYR A 247 -9.78 1.87 -18.55
CA TYR A 247 -9.12 2.12 -17.27
C TYR A 247 -9.91 1.59 -16.09
N SER A 248 -11.23 1.80 -16.06
CA SER A 248 -12.07 1.34 -14.96
C SER A 248 -12.08 -0.19 -14.87
N ALA A 249 -12.26 -0.86 -16.01
CA ALA A 249 -12.23 -2.32 -16.07
C ALA A 249 -10.83 -2.87 -15.73
N PHE A 250 -9.77 -2.22 -16.22
CA PHE A 250 -8.38 -2.58 -15.92
C PHE A 250 -8.09 -2.52 -14.42
N ILE A 251 -8.43 -1.42 -13.74
CA ILE A 251 -8.25 -1.29 -12.29
C ILE A 251 -8.99 -2.38 -11.54
N MET A 252 -10.26 -2.62 -11.86
CA MET A 252 -11.05 -3.62 -11.14
C MET A 252 -10.47 -5.04 -11.26
N HIS A 253 -9.90 -5.38 -12.41
CA HIS A 253 -9.25 -6.68 -12.64
C HIS A 253 -7.80 -6.74 -12.13
N LEU A 254 -7.13 -5.60 -11.92
CA LEU A 254 -5.77 -5.56 -11.39
C LEU A 254 -5.75 -5.46 -9.86
N GLU A 255 -6.51 -4.51 -9.31
CA GLU A 255 -6.58 -4.22 -7.88
C GLU A 255 -7.32 -5.34 -7.13
N GLY A 256 -8.43 -5.81 -7.70
CA GLY A 256 -9.48 -6.57 -7.03
C GLY A 256 -10.73 -5.73 -6.82
N ASN A 257 -11.73 -6.30 -6.15
CA ASN A 257 -13.06 -5.72 -5.93
C ASN A 257 -14.06 -5.87 -7.09
N TYR A 258 -13.84 -6.83 -7.99
CA TYR A 258 -14.87 -7.21 -8.95
C TYR A 258 -15.98 -7.97 -8.22
N GLN A 259 -17.17 -7.36 -8.16
CA GLN A 259 -18.36 -8.01 -7.63
C GLN A 259 -18.97 -8.89 -8.73
N GLN A 260 -18.98 -10.18 -8.49
CA GLN A 260 -19.65 -11.17 -9.32
C GLN A 260 -21.17 -10.98 -9.27
N PRO A 261 -21.92 -11.51 -10.25
CA PRO A 261 -23.39 -11.43 -10.26
C PRO A 261 -24.07 -12.01 -9.02
N ASP A 262 -23.43 -12.96 -8.33
CA ASP A 262 -23.90 -13.57 -7.08
C ASP A 262 -23.57 -12.75 -5.83
N GLY A 263 -22.95 -11.57 -6.01
CA GLY A 263 -22.55 -10.66 -4.94
C GLY A 263 -21.18 -10.97 -4.33
N THR A 264 -20.51 -12.07 -4.73
CA THR A 264 -19.16 -12.38 -4.25
C THR A 264 -18.14 -11.40 -4.81
N VAL A 265 -17.16 -11.02 -3.98
CA VAL A 265 -16.06 -10.16 -4.41
C VAL A 265 -14.81 -11.01 -4.49
N LEU A 266 -14.29 -11.19 -5.71
CA LEU A 266 -13.07 -11.97 -5.90
C LEU A 266 -11.84 -11.06 -5.79
N PRO A 267 -10.72 -11.58 -5.25
CA PRO A 267 -9.48 -10.85 -5.26
C PRO A 267 -8.95 -10.85 -6.70
N ALA A 268 -8.01 -9.97 -6.95
CA ALA A 268 -7.24 -9.96 -8.17
C ALA A 268 -5.74 -9.81 -7.82
N PRO A 269 -4.82 -9.71 -8.80
CA PRO A 269 -3.40 -9.87 -8.54
C PRO A 269 -2.85 -8.95 -7.43
N HIS A 270 -3.28 -7.70 -7.36
CA HIS A 270 -2.87 -6.81 -6.26
C HIS A 270 -3.33 -7.33 -4.89
N SER A 271 -4.62 -7.59 -4.71
CA SER A 271 -5.21 -8.00 -3.44
C SER A 271 -4.70 -9.38 -2.99
N ILE A 272 -4.60 -10.34 -3.90
CA ILE A 272 -4.19 -11.69 -3.55
C ILE A 272 -2.72 -11.75 -3.13
N ILE A 273 -1.84 -11.01 -3.81
CA ILE A 273 -0.42 -10.98 -3.46
C ILE A 273 -0.23 -10.38 -2.07
N HIS A 274 -0.97 -9.34 -1.71
CA HIS A 274 -0.95 -8.82 -0.34
C HIS A 274 -1.49 -9.85 0.67
N THR A 275 -2.57 -10.54 0.32
CA THR A 275 -3.26 -11.48 1.22
C THR A 275 -2.44 -12.75 1.49
N LEU A 276 -1.78 -13.31 0.47
CA LEU A 276 -1.03 -14.57 0.59
C LEU A 276 0.24 -14.47 1.43
N LEU A 277 0.75 -13.25 1.66
CA LEU A 277 1.93 -13.03 2.49
C LEU A 277 1.57 -13.19 3.98
N GLY A 278 0.31 -12.88 4.33
CA GLY A 278 -0.22 -13.02 5.68
C GLY A 278 0.55 -12.22 6.73
N GLY A 279 0.16 -12.43 7.98
CA GLY A 279 0.98 -12.17 9.15
C GLY A 279 1.24 -10.74 9.59
N VAL A 280 1.02 -9.72 8.77
CA VAL A 280 1.10 -8.33 9.25
C VAL A 280 -0.26 -7.67 9.06
N ARG A 281 -0.76 -7.04 10.13
CA ARG A 281 -1.82 -6.04 10.00
C ARG A 281 -1.20 -4.72 9.65
N ILE A 282 -1.35 -4.31 8.40
CA ILE A 282 -1.14 -2.92 8.02
C ILE A 282 -2.52 -2.32 7.78
N CYS A 283 -2.79 -1.18 8.43
CA CYS A 283 -4.06 -0.43 8.29
C CYS A 283 -5.32 -1.20 8.68
N HIS A 284 -5.26 -1.99 9.76
CA HIS A 284 -6.37 -2.85 10.24
C HIS A 284 -6.80 -3.95 9.27
N THR A 285 -6.02 -4.25 8.23
CA THR A 285 -6.24 -5.39 7.33
C THR A 285 -5.13 -6.40 7.49
N ILE A 286 -5.46 -7.70 7.55
CA ILE A 286 -4.51 -8.81 7.56
C ILE A 286 -3.93 -8.95 6.16
N SER A 287 -3.01 -8.07 5.82
CA SER A 287 -2.20 -8.15 4.61
C SER A 287 -1.13 -7.07 4.67
N ASN A 288 -0.06 -7.32 3.93
CA ASN A 288 1.07 -6.44 3.63
C ASN A 288 2.28 -6.70 4.53
N SER A 289 3.20 -7.53 4.06
CA SER A 289 4.59 -7.43 4.49
C SER A 289 5.17 -6.10 3.96
N SER A 290 5.34 -5.15 4.89
CA SER A 290 5.77 -3.75 4.65
C SER A 290 6.97 -3.63 3.70
N GLU A 291 7.92 -4.55 3.80
CA GLU A 291 9.18 -4.52 3.09
C GLU A 291 9.05 -4.92 1.63
N THR A 292 8.12 -5.84 1.30
CA THR A 292 7.82 -6.24 -0.09
C THR A 292 6.82 -5.34 -0.79
N PHE A 293 6.09 -4.50 -0.04
CA PHE A 293 5.05 -3.61 -0.57
C PHE A 293 5.53 -2.84 -1.81
N TYR A 294 6.70 -2.21 -1.70
CA TYR A 294 7.23 -1.37 -2.78
C TYR A 294 7.59 -2.20 -4.01
N CYS A 295 8.26 -3.35 -3.85
CA CYS A 295 8.59 -4.23 -4.97
C CYS A 295 7.33 -4.76 -5.69
N HIS A 296 6.28 -5.10 -4.93
CA HIS A 296 4.99 -5.49 -5.48
C HIS A 296 4.30 -4.33 -6.21
N HIS A 297 4.24 -3.15 -5.61
CA HIS A 297 3.58 -2.01 -6.24
C HIS A 297 4.33 -1.47 -7.45
N VAL A 298 5.65 -1.63 -7.55
CA VAL A 298 6.37 -1.34 -8.80
C VAL A 298 5.94 -2.33 -9.91
N ARG A 299 5.63 -3.60 -9.58
CA ARG A 299 5.05 -4.55 -10.54
C ARG A 299 3.63 -4.16 -10.95
N ILE A 300 2.79 -3.69 -10.02
CA ILE A 300 1.46 -3.15 -10.33
C ILE A 300 1.57 -1.95 -11.28
N ASP A 301 2.49 -1.03 -10.98
CA ASP A 301 2.75 0.16 -11.79
C ASP A 301 3.30 -0.20 -13.19
N GLN A 302 4.16 -1.22 -13.27
CA GLN A 302 4.65 -1.78 -14.54
C GLN A 302 3.51 -2.36 -15.38
N LEU A 303 2.60 -3.14 -14.79
CA LEU A 303 1.45 -3.70 -15.51
C LEU A 303 0.55 -2.58 -16.08
N TRP A 304 0.33 -1.52 -15.31
CA TRP A 304 -0.39 -0.35 -15.81
C TRP A 304 0.34 0.32 -16.97
N PHE A 305 1.65 0.56 -16.85
CA PHE A 305 2.45 1.10 -17.94
C PHE A 305 2.36 0.23 -19.21
N LEU A 306 2.54 -1.08 -19.09
CA LEU A 306 2.43 -2.00 -20.23
C LEU A 306 1.04 -1.92 -20.89
N TRP A 307 -0.03 -1.84 -20.10
CA TRP A 307 -1.39 -1.70 -20.62
C TRP A 307 -1.61 -0.35 -21.32
N GLN A 308 -1.05 0.75 -20.77
CA GLN A 308 -1.07 2.06 -21.42
C GLN A 308 -0.35 2.00 -22.77
N MET A 309 0.80 1.33 -22.84
CA MET A 309 1.64 1.27 -24.04
C MET A 309 1.11 0.36 -25.15
N GLN A 310 0.10 -0.47 -24.90
CA GLN A 310 -0.60 -1.20 -25.97
C GLN A 310 -1.42 -0.27 -26.90
N ASP A 311 -1.92 0.85 -26.37
CA ASP A 311 -2.63 1.88 -27.13
C ASP A 311 -2.43 3.25 -26.46
N PRO A 312 -1.22 3.83 -26.55
CA PRO A 312 -0.86 5.02 -25.80
C PRO A 312 -1.71 6.24 -26.18
N THR A 313 -2.20 6.31 -27.42
CA THR A 313 -3.07 7.40 -27.89
C THR A 313 -4.35 7.47 -27.05
N ASN A 314 -4.97 6.33 -26.74
CA ASN A 314 -6.24 6.30 -26.02
C ASN A 314 -6.09 6.00 -24.53
N ARG A 315 -5.00 5.34 -24.10
CA ARG A 315 -4.85 4.82 -22.73
C ARG A 315 -3.91 5.63 -21.84
N LEU A 316 -2.93 6.36 -22.40
CA LEU A 316 -1.89 7.00 -21.61
C LEU A 316 -2.46 8.01 -20.61
N TYR A 317 -3.50 8.76 -21.00
CA TYR A 317 -4.20 9.70 -20.13
C TYR A 317 -5.64 9.25 -19.81
N GLN A 318 -5.98 7.99 -20.05
CA GLN A 318 -7.30 7.49 -19.70
C GLN A 318 -7.44 7.43 -18.18
N PHE A 319 -8.43 8.16 -17.67
CA PHE A 319 -8.74 8.23 -16.25
C PHE A 319 -10.25 8.29 -16.08
N MET A 320 -10.83 7.18 -15.62
CA MET A 320 -12.27 6.94 -15.66
C MET A 320 -12.85 6.64 -14.28
N PRO A 321 -14.14 6.92 -14.03
CA PRO A 321 -14.80 6.64 -12.75
C PRO A 321 -14.69 5.17 -12.34
N VAL A 322 -14.44 4.92 -11.05
CA VAL A 322 -14.38 3.58 -10.45
C VAL A 322 -15.01 3.63 -9.06
N GLY A 323 -15.73 2.58 -8.67
CA GLY A 323 -16.33 2.48 -7.33
C GLY A 323 -17.40 3.52 -7.03
N GLY A 324 -18.01 4.12 -8.07
CA GLY A 324 -18.99 5.20 -7.93
C GLY A 324 -18.39 6.59 -7.69
N PHE A 325 -17.07 6.73 -7.74
CA PHE A 325 -16.39 8.02 -7.59
C PHE A 325 -16.05 8.64 -8.96
N PRO A 326 -16.21 9.97 -9.12
CA PRO A 326 -15.86 10.65 -10.36
C PRO A 326 -14.35 10.60 -10.61
N ALA A 327 -13.96 10.86 -11.85
CA ALA A 327 -12.57 10.93 -12.28
C ALA A 327 -12.29 12.30 -12.92
N ASN A 328 -11.29 13.01 -12.39
CA ASN A 328 -10.84 14.29 -12.90
C ASN A 328 -9.31 14.37 -12.91
N LEU A 329 -8.71 14.52 -14.08
CA LEU A 329 -7.25 14.63 -14.24
C LEU A 329 -6.63 15.89 -13.60
N ASP A 330 -7.44 16.92 -13.32
CA ASP A 330 -6.99 18.15 -12.66
C ASP A 330 -7.08 18.09 -11.13
N GLU A 331 -7.64 17.01 -10.57
CA GLU A 331 -7.60 16.80 -9.13
C GLU A 331 -6.16 16.57 -8.65
N GLU A 332 -5.88 17.04 -7.43
CA GLU A 332 -4.60 16.91 -6.78
C GLU A 332 -4.53 15.68 -5.87
N LEU A 333 -3.44 14.94 -5.98
CA LEU A 333 -3.11 13.83 -5.10
C LEU A 333 -2.54 14.33 -3.77
N ASP A 334 -3.16 13.91 -2.68
CA ASP A 334 -2.76 14.24 -1.31
C ASP A 334 -1.98 13.09 -0.67
N TYR A 335 -0.96 13.46 0.10
CA TYR A 335 -0.06 12.54 0.83
C TYR A 335 0.10 12.96 2.29
N MET A 336 -0.88 13.70 2.84
CA MET A 336 -0.97 14.06 4.26
C MET A 336 0.30 14.74 4.79
N GLY A 337 0.91 15.59 3.97
CA GLY A 337 2.13 16.33 4.32
C GLY A 337 3.44 15.59 4.07
N LEU A 338 3.42 14.34 3.60
CA LEU A 338 4.63 13.61 3.19
C LEU A 338 5.36 14.31 2.02
N ALA A 339 4.59 14.91 1.12
CA ALA A 339 5.08 15.67 -0.02
C ALA A 339 4.05 16.73 -0.45
N PRO A 340 4.47 17.76 -1.22
CA PRO A 340 3.54 18.65 -1.90
C PRO A 340 2.56 17.88 -2.79
N LYS A 341 1.36 18.43 -2.93
CA LYS A 341 0.34 17.89 -3.82
C LYS A 341 0.78 17.99 -5.29
N ILE A 342 0.31 17.04 -6.10
CA ILE A 342 0.58 16.98 -7.54
C ILE A 342 -0.71 16.64 -8.28
N LYS A 343 -0.91 17.18 -9.49
CA LYS A 343 -2.10 16.82 -10.28
C LYS A 343 -2.00 15.41 -10.83
N ILE A 344 -3.14 14.74 -10.94
CA ILE A 344 -3.22 13.39 -11.50
C ILE A 344 -2.65 13.35 -12.93
N ARG A 345 -2.96 14.34 -13.78
CA ARG A 345 -2.42 14.44 -15.14
C ARG A 345 -0.89 14.37 -15.22
N ASP A 346 -0.20 14.90 -14.21
CA ASP A 346 1.27 15.00 -14.22
C ASP A 346 1.93 13.66 -13.87
N VAL A 347 1.16 12.69 -13.37
CA VAL A 347 1.66 11.36 -13.00
C VAL A 347 1.16 10.25 -13.91
N MET A 348 0.44 10.57 -14.99
CA MET A 348 -0.12 9.56 -15.90
C MET A 348 0.93 8.93 -16.82
N ASN A 349 1.98 9.66 -17.19
CA ASN A 349 3.01 9.20 -18.12
C ASN A 349 4.39 9.14 -17.42
N PRO A 350 4.95 7.95 -17.18
CA PRO A 350 6.22 7.83 -16.45
C PRO A 350 7.42 8.30 -17.26
N LEU A 351 7.30 8.43 -18.59
CA LEU A 351 8.40 8.77 -19.49
C LEU A 351 8.69 10.27 -19.58
N VAL A 352 7.90 11.12 -18.93
CA VAL A 352 8.02 12.59 -18.98
C VAL A 352 8.19 13.18 -17.58
N PRO A 353 8.68 14.43 -17.45
CA PRO A 353 8.70 15.10 -16.15
C PRO A 353 7.29 15.19 -15.54
N PRO A 354 7.17 15.05 -14.21
CA PRO A 354 8.22 14.96 -13.20
C PRO A 354 8.64 13.51 -12.84
N LEU A 355 8.17 12.50 -13.57
CA LEU A 355 8.42 11.09 -13.26
C LEU A 355 9.76 10.61 -13.85
N CYS A 356 9.91 10.73 -15.17
CA CYS A 356 11.12 10.38 -15.91
C CYS A 356 11.74 9.02 -15.57
N TYR A 357 11.00 7.91 -15.65
CA TYR A 357 11.52 6.54 -15.50
C TYR A 357 10.85 5.55 -16.47
N ASN A 358 11.46 4.39 -16.67
CA ASN A 358 10.93 3.29 -17.49
C ASN A 358 11.11 1.93 -16.80
N TYR A 359 10.70 0.85 -17.46
CA TYR A 359 10.86 -0.54 -17.01
C TYR A 359 11.62 -1.37 -18.04
N GLN A 360 12.27 -2.43 -17.56
CA GLN A 360 12.91 -3.46 -18.39
C GLN A 360 12.39 -4.83 -18.00
#